data_AF-A0A5E4LJH6-F1
#
_entry.id   AF-A0A5E4LJH6-F1
#
_cell.length_a   1.000
_cell.length_b   1.000
_cell.length_c   1.000
_cell.angle_alpha   90.00
_cell.angle_beta   90.00
_cell.angle_gamma   90.00
#
_symmetry.space_group_name_H-M   'P 1'
#
loop_
_entity.id
_entity.type
_entity.pdbx_description
1 polymer ?
#
loop_
_entity_poly.entity_id
_entity_poly.type
_entity_poly.pdbx_seq_one_letter_code
_entity_poly.pdbx_strand_id
1 'polypeptide(L)'
;MVAIGTIIALAVSVIAAVILFKVLKSLMPLIYNGLIGIAAFWILNLLGITHVSIDIWTFLIAAIGGVFGVAAVIILSVLGVPL
;
A
#
# COMPACT_ATOMS: atom_id res chain seq x y z
N MET A 1 5.06 12.82 -44.42
CA MET A 1 5.87 12.58 -43.20
C MET A 1 5.11 12.86 -41.90
N VAL A 2 4.14 13.80 -41.86
CA VAL A 2 3.37 14.13 -40.64
C VAL A 2 2.51 12.98 -40.11
N ALA A 3 1.88 12.20 -40.98
CA ALA A 3 0.95 11.12 -40.57
C ALA A 3 1.61 9.95 -39.82
N ILE A 4 2.87 9.64 -40.09
CA ILE A 4 3.59 8.55 -39.40
C ILE A 4 3.98 9.00 -37.99
N GLY A 5 4.42 10.25 -37.83
CA GLY A 5 4.77 10.82 -36.53
C GLY A 5 3.56 10.89 -35.59
N THR A 6 2.38 11.25 -36.11
CA THR A 6 1.14 11.28 -35.29
C THR A 6 0.72 9.88 -34.85
N ILE A 7 0.79 8.87 -35.72
CA ILE A 7 0.46 7.48 -35.35
C ILE A 7 1.40 6.96 -34.25
N ILE A 8 2.71 7.24 -34.34
CA ILE A 8 3.68 6.84 -33.32
C ILE A 8 3.42 7.57 -32.00
N ALA A 9 3.18 8.88 -32.02
CA ALA A 9 2.87 9.65 -30.81
C ALA A 9 1.59 9.15 -30.12
N LEU A 10 0.57 8.77 -30.91
CA LEU A 10 -0.68 8.20 -30.41
C LEU A 10 -0.46 6.83 -29.77
N ALA A 11 0.36 5.97 -30.39
CA ALA A 11 0.73 4.69 -29.80
C ALA A 11 1.47 4.84 -28.46
N VAL A 12 2.45 5.76 -28.38
CA VAL A 12 3.22 6.01 -27.15
C VAL A 12 2.33 6.56 -26.04
N SER A 13 1.44 7.50 -26.35
CA SER A 13 0.52 8.08 -25.36
C SER A 13 -0.50 7.07 -24.83
N VAL A 14 -1.00 6.16 -25.67
CA VAL A 14 -1.84 5.03 -25.22
C VAL A 14 -1.07 4.11 -24.29
N ILE A 15 0.17 3.75 -24.62
CA ILE A 15 1.02 2.90 -23.76
C ILE A 15 1.24 3.57 -22.40
N ALA A 16 1.59 4.86 -22.38
CA ALA A 16 1.77 5.61 -21.14
C ALA A 16 0.49 5.64 -20.30
N ALA A 17 -0.68 5.87 -20.92
CA ALA A 17 -1.96 5.87 -20.24
C ALA A 17 -2.31 4.50 -19.63
N VAL A 18 -2.03 3.41 -20.34
CA VAL A 18 -2.27 2.04 -19.84
C VAL A 18 -1.37 1.73 -18.64
N ILE A 19 -0.09 2.11 -18.69
CA ILE A 19 0.83 1.92 -17.57
C ILE A 19 0.35 2.73 -16.36
N LEU A 20 0.01 4.00 -16.55
CA LEU A 20 -0.49 4.86 -15.48
C LEU A 20 -1.78 4.29 -14.86
N PHE A 21 -2.70 3.80 -15.70
CA PHE A 21 -3.94 3.18 -15.24
C PHE A 21 -3.69 1.91 -14.41
N LYS A 22 -2.72 1.07 -14.83
CA LYS A 22 -2.33 -0.12 -14.05
C LYS A 22 -1.75 0.27 -12.68
N VAL A 23 -0.91 1.30 -12.62
CA VAL A 23 -0.34 1.79 -11.36
C VAL A 23 -1.44 2.36 -10.47
N LEU A 24 -2.32 3.20 -11.00
CA LEU A 24 -3.46 3.75 -10.25
C LEU A 24 -4.38 2.66 -9.70
N LYS A 25 -4.66 1.62 -10.51
CA LYS A 25 -5.50 0.50 -10.09
C LYS A 25 -4.88 -0.30 -8.95
N SER A 26 -3.55 -0.32 -8.85
CA SER A 26 -2.82 -0.95 -7.74
C SER A 26 -2.94 -0.18 -6.41
N LEU A 27 -3.45 1.06 -6.41
CA LEU A 27 -3.65 1.83 -5.18
C LEU A 27 -4.83 1.31 -4.35
N MET A 28 -5.89 0.83 -5.00
CA MET A 28 -7.08 0.32 -4.29
C MET A 28 -6.79 -0.88 -3.37
N PRO A 29 -6.08 -1.94 -3.82
CA PRO A 29 -5.70 -3.02 -2.92
C PRO A 29 -4.73 -2.55 -1.81
N LEU A 30 -3.88 -1.56 -2.09
CA LEU A 30 -2.97 -0.98 -1.10
C LEU A 30 -3.74 -0.31 0.04
N ILE A 31 -4.77 0.47 -0.30
CA ILE A 31 -5.67 1.13 0.66
C ILE A 31 -6.42 0.08 1.48
N TYR A 32 -6.94 -0.98 0.83
CA TYR A 32 -7.63 -2.07 1.52
C TYR A 32 -6.73 -2.78 2.53
N ASN A 33 -5.50 -3.12 2.13
CA ASN A 33 -4.53 -3.75 3.02
C ASN A 33 -4.17 -2.87 4.21
N GLY A 34 -3.96 -1.58 3.98
CA GLY A 34 -3.66 -0.62 5.04
C GLY A 34 -4.83 -0.45 6.01
N LEU A 35 -6.07 -0.35 5.52
CA LEU A 35 -7.28 -0.27 6.34
C LEU A 35 -7.47 -1.53 7.21
N ILE A 36 -7.32 -2.71 6.61
CA ILE A 36 -7.42 -3.98 7.35
C ILE A 36 -6.32 -4.07 8.42
N GLY A 37 -5.10 -3.64 8.09
CA GLY A 37 -3.99 -3.62 9.04
C GLY A 37 -4.21 -2.67 10.22
N ILE A 38 -4.68 -1.45 9.96
CA ILE A 38 -5.07 -0.51 11.03
C ILE A 38 -6.16 -1.13 11.91
N ALA A 39 -7.21 -1.71 11.30
CA ALA A 39 -8.28 -2.36 12.06
C ALA A 39 -7.74 -3.49 12.95
N ALA A 40 -6.80 -4.30 12.44
CA ALA A 40 -6.14 -5.34 13.23
C ALA A 40 -5.32 -4.76 14.39
N PHE A 41 -4.50 -3.73 14.15
CA PHE A 41 -3.72 -3.07 15.22
C PHE A 41 -4.62 -2.45 16.28
N TRP A 42 -5.73 -1.83 15.87
CA TRP A 42 -6.69 -1.23 16.79
C TRP A 42 -7.33 -2.28 17.71
N ILE A 43 -7.74 -3.43 17.16
CA ILE A 43 -8.30 -4.54 17.95
C ILE A 43 -7.25 -5.11 18.92
N LEU A 44 -6.01 -5.31 18.47
CA LEU A 44 -4.95 -5.83 19.33
C LEU A 44 -4.57 -4.88 20.47
N ASN A 45 -4.63 -3.57 20.21
CA ASN A 45 -4.38 -2.54 21.22
C ASN A 45 -5.52 -2.46 22.24
N LEU A 46 -6.79 -2.60 21.79
CA LEU A 46 -7.95 -2.74 22.68
C LEU A 46 -7.86 -3.97 23.60
N LEU A 47 -7.31 -5.07 23.09
CA LEU A 47 -7.10 -6.30 23.86
C LEU A 47 -5.86 -6.22 24.78
N GLY A 48 -5.07 -5.15 24.70
CA GLY A 48 -3.84 -4.99 25.48
C GLY A 48 -2.71 -5.95 25.07
N ILE A 49 -2.79 -6.56 23.88
CA ILE A 49 -1.79 -7.53 23.39
C ILE A 49 -0.58 -6.80 22.80
N THR A 50 -0.82 -5.69 22.10
CA THR A 50 0.23 -4.87 21.50
C THR A 50 -0.06 -3.38 21.70
N HIS A 51 0.99 -2.57 21.78
CA HIS A 51 0.88 -1.11 21.85
C HIS A 51 1.48 -0.47 20.60
N VAL A 52 0.92 -0.81 19.44
CA VAL A 52 1.35 -0.26 18.15
C VAL A 52 0.76 1.15 18.00
N SER A 53 1.61 2.15 17.71
CA SER A 53 1.14 3.49 17.35
C SER A 53 0.50 3.46 15.96
N ILE A 54 -0.72 3.99 15.86
CA ILE A 54 -1.45 4.05 14.58
C ILE A 54 -1.06 5.35 13.89
N ASP A 55 0.00 5.27 13.09
CA ASP A 55 0.60 6.39 12.37
C ASP A 55 0.74 6.08 10.88
N ILE A 56 1.16 7.07 10.09
CA ILE A 56 1.32 6.93 8.65
C ILE A 56 2.31 5.81 8.28
N TRP A 57 3.32 5.56 9.12
CA TRP A 57 4.33 4.53 8.92
C TRP A 57 3.78 3.13 9.08
N THR A 58 3.06 2.87 10.17
CA THR A 58 2.43 1.55 10.41
C THR A 58 1.33 1.27 9.39
N PHE A 59 0.62 2.30 8.92
CA PHE A 59 -0.26 2.19 7.76
C PHE A 59 0.49 1.82 6.49
N LEU A 60 1.62 2.47 6.16
CA LEU A 60 2.39 2.17 4.95
C LEU A 60 2.92 0.72 4.96
N ILE A 61 3.45 0.27 6.09
CA ILE A 61 3.97 -1.08 6.26
C ILE A 61 2.85 -2.11 6.08
N ALA A 62 1.66 -1.86 6.63
CA ALA A 62 0.49 -2.71 6.43
C ALA A 62 -0.06 -2.64 5.00
N ALA A 63 -0.08 -1.47 4.38
CA ALA A 63 -0.59 -1.25 3.03
C ALA A 63 0.27 -1.94 1.97
N ILE A 64 1.60 -1.83 2.09
CA ILE A 64 2.57 -2.43 1.17
C ILE A 64 2.76 -3.92 1.47
N GLY A 65 2.93 -4.27 2.75
CA GLY A 65 3.21 -5.65 3.18
C GLY A 65 1.98 -6.53 3.33
N GLY A 66 0.77 -5.96 3.32
CA GLY A 66 -0.47 -6.70 3.58
C GLY A 66 -0.44 -7.42 4.92
N VAL A 67 -0.92 -8.67 4.92
CA VAL A 67 -0.91 -9.55 6.10
C VAL A 67 0.50 -9.76 6.67
N PHE A 68 1.51 -9.90 5.82
CA PHE A 68 2.90 -10.07 6.28
C PHE A 68 3.45 -8.81 6.92
N GLY A 69 3.11 -7.63 6.39
CA GLY A 69 3.46 -6.35 7.00
C GLY A 69 2.83 -6.18 8.39
N VAL A 70 1.55 -6.54 8.52
CA VAL A 70 0.85 -6.54 9.81
C VAL A 70 1.51 -7.50 10.81
N ALA A 71 1.82 -8.72 10.39
CA ALA A 71 2.53 -9.69 11.24
C ALA A 71 3.91 -9.17 11.68
N ALA A 72 4.68 -8.55 10.77
CA ALA A 72 5.98 -7.97 11.09
C ALA A 72 5.87 -6.85 12.14
N VAL A 73 4.90 -5.94 11.99
CA VAL A 73 4.65 -4.86 12.96
C VAL A 73 4.27 -5.42 14.34
N ILE A 74 3.42 -6.45 14.37
CA ILE A 74 3.04 -7.13 15.63
C ILE A 74 4.27 -7.75 16.29
N ILE A 75 5.10 -8.48 15.54
CA ILE A 75 6.32 -9.11 16.07
C ILE A 75 7.27 -8.03 16.62
N LEU A 76 7.52 -6.97 15.87
CA LEU A 76 8.40 -5.87 16.29
C LEU A 76 7.87 -5.16 17.53
N SER A 77 6.54 -4.97 17.63
CA SER A 77 5.88 -4.42 18.81
C SER A 77 6.04 -5.32 20.05
N VAL A 78 5.89 -6.64 19.89
CA VAL A 78 6.11 -7.61 20.98
C VAL A 78 7.59 -7.66 21.40
N LEU A 79 8.52 -7.42 20.46
CA LEU A 79 9.95 -7.30 20.75
C LEU A 79 10.32 -5.94 21.40
N GLY A 80 9.36 -5.03 21.57
CA GLY A 80 9.58 -3.71 22.17
C GLY A 80 10.30 -2.71 21.26
N VAL A 81 10.39 -2.98 19.96
CA VAL A 81 10.95 -2.04 18.99
C VAL A 81 9.89 -0.96 18.70
N PRO A 82 10.19 0.33 18.94
CA PRO A 82 9.28 1.40 18.60
C PRO A 82 9.15 1.53 17.07
N LEU A 83 7.91 1.65 16.59
CA LEU A 83 7.53 1.73 15.17
C LEU A 83 6.72 3.00 14.91
#